data_AF-A0A5C6W0N4-F1
#
_entry.id   AF-A0A5C6W0N4-F1
#
_cell.length_a   1.000
_cell.length_b   1.000
_cell.length_c   1.000
_cell.angle_alpha   90.00
_cell.angle_beta   90.00
_cell.angle_gamma   90.00
#
_symmetry.space_group_name_H-M   'P 1'
#
loop_
_entity.id
_entity.type
_entity.pdbx_description
1 polymer ?
#
loop_
_entity_poly.entity_id
_entity_poly.type
_entity_poly.pdbx_seq_one_letter_code
_entity_poly.pdbx_strand_id
1 'polypeptide(L)'
;MKKKVLISVSAIVIIFISLFVVNLISNGKEEQEALNRSLSTKNVNSEATEEETLEQKKKKEYEEDVKKLVASQFEYFDSIVNGDFFYQSRISQSSDNLSDGWLTEQIKKELYERALEIHQLLPEELNENDPNSQKLMQVLITINTATSSKESQRNIYNIHKTLYELNVQLNDYELEKYNSNGKENFNPVTDWVSLFGEKEDQSVKTEAELKAELAEDSDGSDENE
;
A
#
# COMPACT_ATOMS: atom_id res chain seq x y z
N MET A 1 17.05 27.20 37.35
CA MET A 1 15.77 26.48 37.56
C MET A 1 15.17 26.13 36.21
N LYS A 2 14.77 24.86 36.05
CA LYS A 2 13.81 24.28 35.10
C LYS A 2 14.09 24.35 33.58
N LYS A 3 14.72 23.29 33.05
CA LYS A 3 14.31 22.62 31.79
C LYS A 3 14.59 21.12 31.90
N LYS A 4 13.60 20.37 32.39
CA LYS A 4 13.48 18.92 32.19
C LYS A 4 12.01 18.69 31.87
N VAL A 5 11.74 18.14 30.68
CA VAL A 5 10.56 17.41 30.19
C VAL A 5 10.45 17.73 28.70
N LEU A 6 11.14 16.98 27.86
CA LEU A 6 10.80 16.87 26.43
C LEU A 6 11.17 15.52 25.78
N ILE A 7 11.62 14.53 26.56
CA ILE A 7 12.01 13.20 26.04
C ILE A 7 10.95 12.12 26.37
N SER A 8 9.86 12.48 27.05
CA SER A 8 8.97 11.47 27.63
C SER A 8 7.78 11.04 26.75
N VAL A 9 7.55 11.63 25.57
CA VAL A 9 6.34 11.32 24.77
C VAL A 9 6.63 10.28 23.69
N SER A 10 7.78 10.36 23.00
CA SER A 10 8.17 9.42 21.95
C SER A 10 8.48 8.02 22.46
N ALA A 11 9.09 7.90 23.65
CA ALA A 11 9.33 6.59 24.27
C ALA A 11 8.02 5.90 24.73
N ILE A 12 6.99 6.67 25.10
CA ILE A 12 5.69 6.11 25.51
C ILE A 12 4.97 5.49 24.31
N VAL A 13 5.01 6.13 23.14
CA VAL A 13 4.35 5.62 21.92
C VAL A 13 4.97 4.28 21.47
N ILE A 14 6.30 4.15 21.51
CA ILE A 14 7.00 2.90 21.13
C ILE A 14 6.71 1.77 22.14
N ILE A 15 6.60 2.09 23.43
CA ILE A 15 6.23 1.11 24.47
C ILE A 15 4.77 0.66 24.31
N PHE A 16 3.86 1.57 23.93
CA PHE A 16 2.46 1.21 23.65
C PHE A 16 2.32 0.32 22.41
N ILE A 17 3.10 0.57 21.34
CA ILE A 17 3.07 -0.25 20.11
C ILE A 17 3.61 -1.66 20.41
N SER A 18 4.72 -1.76 21.15
CA SER A 18 5.30 -3.07 21.50
C SER A 18 4.43 -3.88 22.46
N LEU A 19 3.79 -3.24 23.45
CA LEU A 19 2.82 -3.93 24.34
C LEU A 19 1.55 -4.33 23.59
N PHE A 20 1.11 -3.55 22.60
CA PHE A 20 -0.07 -3.88 21.79
C PHE A 20 0.18 -5.09 20.88
N VAL A 21 1.36 -5.18 20.25
CA VAL A 21 1.75 -6.35 19.44
C VAL A 21 1.85 -7.62 20.28
N VAL A 22 2.44 -7.55 21.49
CA VAL A 22 2.56 -8.73 22.38
C VAL A 22 1.19 -9.20 22.89
N ASN A 23 0.27 -8.29 23.21
CA ASN A 23 -1.07 -8.65 23.72
C ASN A 23 -1.97 -9.27 22.62
N LEU A 24 -1.79 -8.87 21.35
CA LEU A 24 -2.46 -9.49 20.20
C LEU A 24 -1.98 -10.93 19.95
N ILE A 25 -0.67 -11.18 20.08
CA ILE A 25 -0.09 -12.53 19.94
C ILE A 25 -0.55 -13.46 21.07
N SER A 26 -0.75 -12.93 22.28
CA SER A 26 -1.11 -13.74 23.45
C SER A 26 -2.60 -14.12 23.47
N ASN A 27 -3.49 -13.26 22.98
CA ASN A 27 -4.94 -13.54 22.93
C ASN A 27 -5.34 -14.43 21.74
N GLY A 28 -4.58 -14.44 20.64
CA GLY A 28 -4.84 -15.33 19.50
C GLY A 28 -4.58 -16.82 19.77
N LYS A 29 -3.84 -17.15 20.84
CA LYS A 29 -3.56 -18.55 21.22
C LYS A 29 -4.70 -19.22 21.97
N GLU A 30 -5.49 -18.48 22.76
CA GLU A 30 -6.59 -19.07 23.54
C GLU A 30 -7.79 -19.46 22.67
N GLU A 31 -8.01 -18.76 21.54
CA GLU A 31 -9.11 -19.05 20.62
C GLU A 31 -8.83 -20.28 19.73
N GLN A 32 -7.56 -20.55 19.40
CA GLN A 32 -7.14 -21.78 18.71
C GLN A 32 -7.19 -23.04 19.59
N GLU A 33 -6.87 -22.93 20.89
CA GLU A 33 -6.94 -24.09 21.80
C GLU A 33 -8.39 -24.52 22.13
N ALA A 34 -9.34 -23.57 22.14
CA ALA A 34 -10.76 -23.86 22.30
C ALA A 34 -11.35 -24.61 21.08
N LEU A 35 -10.91 -24.26 19.87
CA LEU A 35 -11.35 -24.90 18.62
C LEU A 35 -10.80 -26.34 18.50
N ASN A 36 -9.55 -26.56 18.89
CA ASN A 36 -8.91 -27.88 18.83
C ASN A 36 -9.49 -28.89 19.84
N ARG A 37 -10.10 -28.42 20.94
CA ARG A 37 -10.78 -29.30 21.92
C ARG A 37 -12.16 -29.77 21.48
N SER A 38 -12.86 -29.05 20.59
CA SER A 38 -14.18 -29.51 20.10
C SER A 38 -14.10 -30.50 18.94
N LEU A 39 -12.93 -30.63 18.30
CA LEU A 39 -12.69 -31.51 17.15
C LEU A 39 -12.28 -32.95 17.51
N SER A 40 -11.98 -33.24 18.78
CA SER A 40 -11.45 -34.55 19.18
C SER A 40 -12.49 -35.69 19.33
N THR A 41 -13.76 -35.48 18.99
CA THR A 41 -14.79 -36.54 19.14
C THR A 41 -15.86 -36.54 18.03
N LYS A 42 -15.47 -36.71 16.76
CA LYS A 42 -16.35 -37.43 15.80
C LYS A 42 -15.66 -37.89 14.50
N ASN A 43 -15.42 -39.20 14.44
CA ASN A 43 -15.40 -40.07 13.26
C ASN A 43 -14.67 -39.63 11.97
N VAL A 44 -13.45 -40.16 11.90
CA VAL A 44 -12.71 -40.73 10.75
C VAL A 44 -13.57 -41.03 9.50
N ASN A 45 -13.06 -40.54 8.36
CA ASN A 45 -13.26 -41.01 6.97
C ASN A 45 -14.08 -40.15 5.99
N SER A 46 -14.27 -38.84 6.24
CA SER A 46 -14.92 -37.91 5.29
C SER A 46 -14.24 -36.53 5.13
N GLU A 47 -13.01 -36.33 5.60
CA GLU A 47 -12.36 -35.00 5.69
C GLU A 47 -11.66 -34.55 4.40
N ALA A 48 -11.15 -35.46 3.57
CA ALA A 48 -10.31 -35.08 2.42
C ALA A 48 -11.04 -34.30 1.32
N THR A 49 -12.37 -34.43 1.20
CA THR A 49 -13.17 -33.72 0.18
C THR A 49 -13.73 -32.39 0.70
N GLU A 50 -13.95 -32.24 2.01
CA GLU A 50 -14.44 -30.99 2.60
C GLU A 50 -13.31 -29.96 2.81
N GLU A 51 -12.09 -30.40 3.14
CA GLU A 51 -10.92 -29.50 3.26
C GLU A 51 -10.51 -28.88 1.92
N GLU A 52 -10.48 -29.65 0.82
CA GLU A 52 -10.22 -29.10 -0.54
C GLU A 52 -11.29 -28.08 -0.94
N THR A 53 -12.55 -28.31 -0.56
CA THR A 53 -13.66 -27.40 -0.86
C THR A 53 -13.58 -26.10 -0.05
N LEU A 54 -13.13 -26.18 1.21
CA LEU A 54 -12.96 -25.02 2.09
C LEU A 54 -11.76 -24.15 1.67
N GLU A 55 -10.62 -24.75 1.36
CA GLU A 55 -9.43 -24.03 0.91
C GLU A 55 -9.64 -23.36 -0.46
N GLN A 56 -10.33 -24.03 -1.40
CA GLN A 56 -10.73 -23.39 -2.66
C GLN A 56 -11.68 -22.21 -2.43
N LYS A 57 -12.61 -22.32 -1.45
CA LYS A 57 -13.53 -21.23 -1.12
C LYS A 57 -12.80 -20.03 -0.53
N LYS A 58 -11.89 -20.25 0.44
CA LYS A 58 -11.05 -19.19 1.03
C LYS A 58 -10.20 -18.50 -0.03
N LYS A 59 -9.58 -19.26 -0.93
CA LYS A 59 -8.77 -18.71 -2.02
C LYS A 59 -9.60 -17.83 -2.95
N LYS A 60 -10.81 -18.28 -3.30
CA LYS A 60 -11.72 -17.50 -4.15
C LYS A 60 -12.19 -16.21 -3.47
N GLU A 61 -12.50 -16.28 -2.17
CA GLU A 61 -12.89 -15.10 -1.37
C GLU A 61 -11.73 -14.09 -1.31
N TYR A 62 -10.51 -14.56 -1.05
CA TYR A 62 -9.30 -13.74 -1.11
C TYR A 62 -9.12 -13.05 -2.47
N GLU A 63 -9.24 -13.80 -3.58
CA GLU A 63 -9.13 -13.23 -4.93
C GLU A 63 -10.20 -12.16 -5.22
N GLU A 64 -11.42 -12.35 -4.73
CA GLU A 64 -12.50 -11.36 -4.84
C GLU A 64 -12.22 -10.11 -3.99
N ASP A 65 -11.65 -10.26 -2.81
CA ASP A 65 -11.32 -9.14 -1.94
C ASP A 65 -10.12 -8.34 -2.48
N VAL A 66 -9.13 -9.01 -3.08
CA VAL A 66 -8.01 -8.34 -3.77
C VAL A 66 -8.54 -7.52 -4.95
N LYS A 67 -9.46 -8.07 -5.75
CA LYS A 67 -10.11 -7.34 -6.86
C LYS A 67 -10.80 -6.06 -6.39
N LYS A 68 -11.61 -6.15 -5.32
CA LYS A 68 -12.33 -5.00 -4.75
C LYS A 68 -11.37 -3.97 -4.16
N LEU A 69 -10.36 -4.42 -3.42
CA LEU A 69 -9.35 -3.54 -2.84
C LEU A 69 -8.64 -2.77 -3.97
N VAL A 70 -8.11 -3.47 -4.97
CA VAL A 70 -7.41 -2.84 -6.11
C VAL A 70 -8.29 -1.81 -6.80
N ALA A 71 -9.56 -2.13 -7.08
CA ALA A 71 -10.48 -1.17 -7.70
C ALA A 71 -10.68 0.08 -6.83
N SER A 72 -10.92 -0.11 -5.53
CA SER A 72 -11.13 1.01 -4.60
C SER A 72 -9.87 1.86 -4.38
N GLN A 73 -8.70 1.24 -4.29
CA GLN A 73 -7.43 1.95 -4.20
C GLN A 73 -7.18 2.74 -5.48
N PHE A 74 -7.34 2.09 -6.64
CA PHE A 74 -7.15 2.72 -7.94
C PHE A 74 -8.05 3.95 -8.09
N GLU A 75 -9.34 3.86 -7.79
CA GLU A 75 -10.27 5.00 -7.87
C GLU A 75 -9.81 6.19 -7.01
N TYR A 76 -9.33 5.91 -5.79
CA TYR A 76 -8.81 6.95 -4.91
C TYR A 76 -7.56 7.63 -5.50
N PHE A 77 -6.55 6.86 -5.91
CA PHE A 77 -5.32 7.45 -6.47
C PHE A 77 -5.55 8.08 -7.85
N ASP A 78 -6.48 7.57 -8.64
CA ASP A 78 -6.92 8.17 -9.90
C ASP A 78 -7.53 9.56 -9.66
N SER A 79 -8.36 9.70 -8.62
CA SER A 79 -8.94 10.99 -8.24
C SER A 79 -7.87 12.04 -7.84
N ILE A 80 -6.76 11.60 -7.22
CA ILE A 80 -5.65 12.48 -6.87
C ILE A 80 -4.89 12.89 -8.14
N VAL A 81 -4.44 11.92 -8.92
CA VAL A 81 -3.61 12.14 -10.12
C VAL A 81 -4.37 12.92 -11.19
N ASN A 82 -5.68 12.69 -11.34
CA ASN A 82 -6.53 13.42 -12.28
C ASN A 82 -7.21 14.64 -11.67
N GLY A 83 -6.88 14.96 -10.42
CA GLY A 83 -7.31 16.17 -9.73
C GLY A 83 -6.66 17.44 -10.27
N ASP A 84 -7.21 18.59 -9.88
CA ASP A 84 -6.82 19.90 -10.40
C ASP A 84 -5.33 20.19 -10.21
N PHE A 85 -4.78 19.88 -9.03
CA PHE A 85 -3.38 20.12 -8.72
C PHE A 85 -2.45 19.40 -9.70
N PHE A 86 -2.63 18.08 -9.85
CA PHE A 86 -1.76 17.25 -10.68
C PHE A 86 -1.97 17.56 -12.17
N TYR A 87 -3.21 17.82 -12.60
CA TYR A 87 -3.47 18.28 -13.97
C TYR A 87 -2.72 19.58 -14.29
N GLN A 88 -2.80 20.58 -13.40
CA GLN A 88 -2.08 21.85 -13.59
C GLN A 88 -0.57 21.65 -13.59
N SER A 89 -0.06 20.77 -12.74
CA SER A 89 1.37 20.42 -12.69
C SER A 89 1.86 19.77 -13.98
N ARG A 90 1.03 18.97 -14.66
CA ARG A 90 1.39 18.37 -15.97
C ARG A 90 1.44 19.39 -17.08
N ILE A 91 0.44 20.27 -17.18
CA ILE A 91 0.36 21.23 -18.28
C ILE A 91 1.34 22.40 -18.15
N SER A 92 1.81 22.70 -16.94
CA SER A 92 2.79 23.78 -16.71
C SER A 92 4.19 23.44 -17.21
N GLN A 93 4.48 22.16 -17.49
CA GLN A 93 5.74 21.63 -18.08
C GLN A 93 7.04 22.06 -17.37
N SER A 94 6.99 22.65 -16.17
CA SER A 94 8.19 22.89 -15.38
C SER A 94 8.52 21.63 -14.59
N SER A 95 9.38 20.77 -15.14
CA SER A 95 10.01 19.64 -14.43
C SER A 95 10.66 20.05 -13.11
N ASP A 96 11.03 21.33 -12.99
CA ASP A 96 11.91 21.83 -11.94
C ASP A 96 11.22 22.08 -10.59
N ASN A 97 9.91 21.87 -10.44
CA ASN A 97 9.24 21.99 -9.14
C ASN A 97 7.99 21.10 -9.05
N LEU A 98 8.19 19.78 -8.92
CA LEU A 98 7.16 18.93 -8.32
C LEU A 98 6.99 19.38 -6.85
N SER A 99 5.96 20.18 -6.59
CA SER A 99 5.66 20.73 -5.26
C SER A 99 4.88 19.75 -4.39
N ASP A 100 5.19 19.70 -3.09
CA ASP A 100 4.41 18.93 -2.11
C ASP A 100 3.09 19.62 -1.69
N GLY A 101 2.67 20.69 -2.39
CA GLY A 101 1.47 21.46 -2.06
C GLY A 101 0.15 20.68 -2.10
N TRP A 102 0.12 19.49 -2.71
CA TRP A 102 -1.02 18.57 -2.69
C TRP A 102 -1.14 17.80 -1.38
N LEU A 103 -0.04 17.61 -0.64
CA LEU A 103 0.05 16.76 0.53
C LEU A 103 -0.44 17.49 1.79
N THR A 104 -1.76 17.65 1.89
CA THR A 104 -2.41 18.20 3.09
C THR A 104 -2.46 17.18 4.22
N GLU A 105 -2.68 17.63 5.47
CA GLU A 105 -2.89 16.70 6.61
C GLU A 105 -4.07 15.74 6.40
N GLN A 106 -5.11 16.18 5.69
CA GLN A 106 -6.23 15.31 5.33
C GLN A 106 -5.78 14.20 4.37
N ILE A 107 -5.02 14.55 3.33
CA ILE A 107 -4.48 13.58 2.38
C ILE A 107 -3.52 12.61 3.06
N LYS A 108 -2.67 13.07 3.98
CA LYS A 108 -1.81 12.17 4.79
C LYS A 108 -2.61 11.15 5.58
N LYS A 109 -3.73 11.58 6.20
CA LYS A 109 -4.63 10.68 6.92
C LYS A 109 -5.27 9.65 5.99
N GLU A 110 -5.75 10.08 4.83
CA GLU A 110 -6.36 9.20 3.84
C GLU A 110 -5.34 8.20 3.27
N LEU A 111 -4.11 8.65 2.99
CA LEU A 111 -3.00 7.76 2.59
C LEU A 111 -2.69 6.72 3.67
N TYR A 112 -2.69 7.10 4.95
CA TYR A 112 -2.52 6.16 6.05
C TYR A 112 -3.65 5.12 6.12
N GLU A 113 -4.91 5.54 5.92
CA GLU A 113 -6.06 4.63 5.85
C GLU A 113 -5.92 3.64 4.67
N ARG A 114 -5.50 4.13 3.50
CA ARG A 114 -5.23 3.29 2.32
C ARG A 114 -4.12 2.28 2.57
N ALA A 115 -3.04 2.70 3.22
CA ALA A 115 -1.95 1.80 3.62
C ALA A 115 -2.45 0.68 4.55
N LEU A 116 -3.31 1.00 5.52
CA LEU A 116 -3.88 0.01 6.42
C LEU A 116 -4.77 -1.02 5.70
N GLU A 117 -5.61 -0.57 4.77
CA GLU A 117 -6.48 -1.46 3.98
C GLU A 117 -5.65 -2.48 3.18
N ILE A 118 -4.55 -2.03 2.57
CA ILE A 118 -3.63 -2.90 1.84
C ILE A 118 -2.92 -3.87 2.79
N HIS A 119 -2.40 -3.37 3.91
CA HIS A 119 -1.69 -4.18 4.89
C HIS A 119 -2.55 -5.31 5.45
N GLN A 120 -3.83 -5.05 5.73
CA GLN A 120 -4.76 -6.05 6.26
C GLN A 120 -5.05 -7.20 5.29
N LEU A 121 -4.90 -6.98 3.98
CA LEU A 121 -5.16 -7.99 2.97
C LEU A 121 -3.88 -8.74 2.55
N LEU A 122 -2.70 -8.17 2.79
CA LEU A 122 -1.44 -8.85 2.46
C LEU A 122 -1.24 -10.08 3.37
N PRO A 123 -0.71 -11.20 2.82
CA PRO A 123 -0.34 -12.35 3.63
C PRO A 123 0.81 -12.00 4.58
N GLU A 124 0.89 -12.69 5.73
CA GLU A 124 1.98 -12.49 6.71
C GLU A 124 3.36 -12.76 6.10
N GLU A 125 3.45 -13.75 5.21
CA GLU A 125 4.66 -14.06 4.44
C GLU A 125 4.39 -13.86 2.95
N LEU A 126 5.21 -13.04 2.30
CA LEU A 126 5.10 -12.82 0.87
C LEU A 126 5.59 -14.05 0.10
N ASN A 127 4.77 -14.49 -0.85
CA ASN A 127 5.14 -15.55 -1.79
C ASN A 127 5.80 -14.93 -3.03
N GLU A 128 6.99 -15.40 -3.39
CA GLU A 128 7.69 -14.99 -4.62
C GLU A 128 6.90 -15.31 -5.90
N ASN A 129 5.97 -16.27 -5.83
CA ASN A 129 5.11 -16.67 -6.94
C ASN A 129 3.76 -15.95 -6.96
N ASP A 130 3.52 -15.00 -6.04
CA ASP A 130 2.32 -14.16 -6.04
C ASP A 130 2.67 -12.71 -6.44
N PRO A 131 2.65 -12.40 -7.76
CA PRO A 131 3.01 -11.08 -8.24
C PRO A 131 2.01 -9.99 -7.80
N ASN A 132 0.77 -10.34 -7.48
CA ASN A 132 -0.23 -9.36 -7.05
C ASN A 132 0.08 -8.87 -5.63
N SER A 133 0.39 -9.81 -4.73
CA SER A 133 0.81 -9.48 -3.36
C SER A 133 2.11 -8.66 -3.34
N GLN A 134 3.05 -8.95 -4.25
CA GLN A 134 4.28 -8.14 -4.36
C GLN A 134 4.00 -6.71 -4.84
N LYS A 135 3.17 -6.54 -5.88
CA LYS A 135 2.78 -5.21 -6.35
C LYS A 135 1.99 -4.43 -5.29
N LEU A 136 1.11 -5.09 -4.54
CA LEU A 136 0.41 -4.46 -3.42
C LEU A 136 1.36 -4.08 -2.27
N MET A 137 2.37 -4.90 -1.96
CA MET A 137 3.42 -4.54 -1.01
C MET A 137 4.21 -3.31 -1.49
N GLN A 138 4.56 -3.27 -2.78
CA GLN A 138 5.23 -2.10 -3.36
C GLN A 138 4.37 -0.85 -3.20
N VAL A 139 3.07 -0.91 -3.51
CA VAL A 139 2.14 0.20 -3.30
C VAL A 139 2.13 0.63 -1.83
N LEU A 140 2.00 -0.31 -0.88
CA LEU A 140 2.02 -0.02 0.54
C LEU A 140 3.29 0.75 0.95
N ILE A 141 4.45 0.31 0.48
CA ILE A 141 5.72 0.93 0.80
C ILE A 141 5.83 2.31 0.17
N THR A 142 5.44 2.46 -1.10
CA THR A 142 5.44 3.76 -1.77
C THR A 142 4.46 4.74 -1.13
N ILE A 143 3.32 4.30 -0.58
CA ILE A 143 2.42 5.17 0.18
C ILE A 143 3.11 5.72 1.42
N ASN A 144 3.82 4.86 2.16
CA ASN A 144 4.52 5.27 3.37
C ASN A 144 5.64 6.28 3.09
N THR A 145 6.36 6.14 1.96
CA THR A 145 7.42 7.08 1.56
C THR A 145 6.89 8.34 0.87
N ALA A 146 5.72 8.30 0.21
CA ALA A 146 5.13 9.45 -0.47
C ALA A 146 4.88 10.65 0.47
N THR A 147 4.69 10.39 1.77
CA THR A 147 4.41 11.46 2.74
C THR A 147 5.64 12.17 3.29
N SER A 148 6.84 11.59 3.12
CA SER A 148 8.09 12.04 3.72
C SER A 148 9.20 12.34 2.70
N SER A 149 9.04 11.90 1.45
CA SER A 149 10.04 12.06 0.40
C SER A 149 9.89 13.36 -0.38
N LYS A 150 11.02 13.92 -0.83
CA LYS A 150 11.06 15.02 -1.81
C LYS A 150 10.49 14.62 -3.18
N GLU A 151 10.29 13.32 -3.42
CA GLU A 151 9.69 12.75 -4.62
C GLU A 151 8.20 12.40 -4.43
N SER A 152 7.49 13.09 -3.51
CA SER A 152 6.10 12.78 -3.14
C SER A 152 5.16 12.63 -4.34
N GLN A 153 5.23 13.55 -5.32
CA GLN A 153 4.39 13.49 -6.52
C GLN A 153 4.74 12.29 -7.39
N ARG A 154 6.03 12.02 -7.61
CA ARG A 154 6.50 10.86 -8.38
C ARG A 154 6.00 9.57 -7.74
N ASN A 155 6.07 9.47 -6.43
CA ASN A 155 5.58 8.32 -5.68
C ASN A 155 4.07 8.12 -5.87
N ILE A 156 3.28 9.19 -5.90
CA ILE A 156 1.84 9.10 -6.22
C ILE A 156 1.59 8.62 -7.66
N TYR A 157 2.34 9.10 -8.64
CA TYR A 157 2.24 8.59 -10.02
C TYR A 157 2.63 7.11 -10.12
N ASN A 158 3.67 6.67 -9.39
CA ASN A 158 4.05 5.27 -9.29
C ASN A 158 2.93 4.42 -8.69
N ILE A 159 2.32 4.85 -7.58
CA ILE A 159 1.20 4.15 -6.96
C ILE A 159 0.03 4.03 -7.94
N HIS A 160 -0.37 5.14 -8.57
CA HIS A 160 -1.44 5.15 -9.57
C HIS A 160 -1.19 4.16 -10.70
N LYS A 161 0.04 4.13 -11.23
CA LYS A 161 0.43 3.20 -12.29
C LYS A 161 0.37 1.75 -11.86
N THR A 162 0.96 1.39 -10.72
CA THR A 162 0.94 0.00 -10.23
C THR A 162 -0.48 -0.48 -9.98
N LEU A 163 -1.33 0.39 -9.41
CA LEU A 163 -2.75 0.10 -9.21
C LEU A 163 -3.52 0.00 -10.53
N TYR A 164 -3.21 0.85 -11.52
CA TYR A 164 -3.78 0.74 -12.87
C TYR A 164 -3.48 -0.63 -13.48
N GLU A 165 -2.22 -1.08 -13.45
CA GLU A 165 -1.84 -2.39 -13.98
C GLU A 165 -2.55 -3.53 -13.28
N LEU A 166 -2.62 -3.49 -11.95
CA LEU A 166 -3.37 -4.47 -11.16
C LEU A 166 -4.86 -4.45 -11.54
N ASN A 167 -5.44 -3.27 -11.73
CA ASN A 167 -6.86 -3.13 -12.04
C ASN A 167 -7.19 -3.63 -13.46
N VAL A 168 -6.31 -3.39 -14.44
CA VAL A 168 -6.40 -3.99 -15.78
C VAL A 168 -6.33 -5.51 -15.69
N GLN A 169 -5.35 -6.05 -14.96
CA GLN A 169 -5.12 -7.49 -14.85
C GLN A 169 -6.25 -8.24 -14.10
N LEU A 170 -6.79 -7.63 -13.05
CA LEU A 170 -7.72 -8.28 -12.13
C LEU A 170 -9.19 -7.99 -12.41
N ASN A 171 -9.48 -6.80 -12.95
CA ASN A 171 -10.84 -6.27 -13.11
C ASN A 171 -11.17 -5.89 -14.56
N ASP A 172 -10.31 -6.20 -15.52
CA ASP A 172 -10.48 -5.85 -16.95
C ASP A 172 -10.75 -4.35 -17.16
N TYR A 173 -10.12 -3.51 -16.33
CA TYR A 173 -10.30 -2.06 -16.37
C TYR A 173 -9.76 -1.45 -17.66
N GLU A 174 -10.51 -0.51 -18.24
CA GLU A 174 -10.08 0.30 -19.38
C GLU A 174 -10.05 1.78 -18.99
N LEU A 175 -8.91 2.44 -19.20
CA LEU A 175 -8.75 3.85 -18.88
C LEU A 175 -9.54 4.72 -19.86
N GLU A 176 -10.47 5.52 -19.34
CA GLU A 176 -11.14 6.56 -20.12
C GLU A 176 -10.17 7.70 -20.44
N LYS A 177 -10.19 8.18 -21.68
CA LYS A 177 -9.31 9.29 -22.10
C LYS A 177 -9.61 10.59 -21.37
N TYR A 178 -10.88 10.88 -21.07
CA TYR A 178 -11.29 12.12 -20.43
C TYR A 178 -12.10 11.80 -19.17
N ASN A 179 -11.85 12.53 -18.08
CA ASN A 179 -12.71 12.45 -16.89
C ASN A 179 -14.04 13.18 -17.08
N SER A 180 -14.92 13.04 -16.08
CA SER A 180 -16.23 13.68 -16.02
C SER A 180 -16.23 15.21 -16.14
N ASN A 181 -15.09 15.85 -15.86
CA ASN A 181 -14.90 17.31 -16.00
C ASN A 181 -14.33 17.72 -17.37
N GLY A 182 -14.18 16.78 -18.31
CA GLY A 182 -13.67 17.01 -19.66
C GLY A 182 -12.15 17.20 -19.73
N LYS A 183 -11.41 16.90 -18.66
CA LYS A 183 -9.95 16.94 -18.64
C LYS A 183 -9.39 15.61 -19.10
N GLU A 184 -8.29 15.63 -19.84
CA GLU A 184 -7.59 14.41 -20.24
C GLU A 184 -7.01 13.73 -18.99
N ASN A 185 -7.34 12.45 -18.83
CA ASN A 185 -6.78 11.62 -17.76
C ASN A 185 -5.31 11.35 -18.04
N PHE A 186 -4.52 11.31 -16.98
CA PHE A 186 -3.15 10.82 -17.05
C PHE A 186 -3.17 9.34 -17.45
N ASN A 187 -2.50 9.02 -18.56
CA ASN A 187 -2.30 7.66 -18.99
C ASN A 187 -0.91 7.18 -18.54
N PRO A 188 -0.83 6.28 -17.55
CA PRO A 188 0.45 5.84 -16.99
C PRO A 188 1.34 5.09 -18.00
N VAL A 189 0.78 4.60 -19.11
CA VAL A 189 1.54 3.91 -20.17
C VAL A 189 2.20 4.90 -21.13
N THR A 190 1.53 5.99 -21.48
CA THR A 190 2.00 6.93 -22.51
C THR A 190 2.62 8.20 -21.95
N ASP A 191 2.17 8.65 -20.79
CA ASP A 191 2.46 9.99 -20.29
C ASP A 191 3.68 10.00 -19.36
N TRP A 192 4.08 8.83 -18.83
CA TRP A 192 5.20 8.68 -17.89
C TRP A 192 6.50 9.32 -18.40
N VAL A 193 6.93 8.90 -19.59
CA VAL A 193 8.19 9.38 -20.20
C VAL A 193 8.11 10.87 -20.50
N SER A 194 6.93 11.37 -20.88
CA SER A 194 6.72 12.79 -21.12
C SER A 194 6.81 13.62 -19.84
N LEU A 195 6.44 13.03 -18.70
CA LEU A 195 6.40 13.73 -17.42
C LEU A 195 7.74 13.69 -16.69
N PHE A 196 8.43 12.54 -16.69
CA PHE A 196 9.66 12.34 -15.91
C PHE A 196 10.94 12.31 -16.76
N GLY A 197 10.83 12.34 -18.10
CA GLY A 197 11.99 12.38 -19.00
C GLY A 197 12.82 11.10 -19.04
N GLU A 198 12.38 10.05 -18.36
CA GLU A 198 13.08 8.78 -18.26
C GLU A 198 12.18 7.60 -18.60
N LYS A 199 12.82 6.51 -19.03
CA LYS A 199 12.13 5.23 -19.11
C LYS A 199 11.93 4.73 -17.69
N GLU A 200 10.74 4.23 -17.46
CA GLU A 200 10.35 3.65 -16.19
C GLU A 200 11.26 2.48 -15.79
N ASP A 201 11.56 2.39 -14.49
CA ASP A 201 12.05 1.15 -13.89
C ASP A 201 10.86 0.22 -13.63
N GLN A 202 10.75 -0.83 -14.44
CA GLN A 202 9.67 -1.82 -14.37
C GLN A 202 9.97 -2.96 -13.39
N SER A 203 11.06 -2.88 -12.63
CA SER A 203 11.40 -3.92 -11.66
C SER A 203 10.45 -3.88 -10.46
N VAL A 204 9.81 -5.02 -10.18
CA VAL A 204 9.14 -5.23 -8.90
C VAL A 204 10.25 -5.47 -7.87
N LYS A 205 10.47 -4.50 -6.99
CA LYS A 205 11.47 -4.62 -5.92
C LYS A 205 11.02 -5.71 -4.93
N THR A 206 11.97 -6.51 -4.49
CA THR A 206 11.77 -7.50 -3.43
C THR A 206 11.48 -6.82 -2.10
N GLU A 207 10.87 -7.54 -1.15
CA GLU A 207 10.64 -7.03 0.20
C GLU A 207 11.94 -6.55 0.88
N ALA A 208 13.06 -7.23 0.63
CA ALA A 208 14.36 -6.86 1.16
C ALA A 208 14.88 -5.54 0.57
N GLU A 209 14.73 -5.34 -0.75
CA GLU A 209 15.09 -4.09 -1.42
C GLU A 209 14.19 -2.94 -0.96
N LEU A 210 12.90 -3.20 -0.80
CA LEU A 210 11.95 -2.20 -0.31
C LEU A 210 12.22 -1.80 1.15
N LYS A 211 12.63 -2.75 2.01
CA LYS A 211 13.07 -2.47 3.39
C LYS A 211 14.39 -1.70 3.45
N ALA A 212 15.32 -1.97 2.53
CA ALA A 212 16.58 -1.25 2.46
C ALA A 212 16.36 0.23 2.06
N GLU A 213 15.51 0.49 1.08
CA GLU A 213 15.16 1.85 0.64
C GLU A 213 14.50 2.67 1.78
N LEU A 214 13.61 2.03 2.55
CA LEU A 214 13.02 2.64 3.75
C LEU A 214 14.08 3.00 4.82
N ALA A 215 15.16 2.22 4.92
CA ALA A 215 16.23 2.47 5.87
C ALA A 215 17.15 3.60 5.40
N GLU A 216 17.48 3.67 4.10
CA GLU A 216 18.31 4.73 3.52
C GLU A 216 17.65 6.12 3.61
N ASP A 217 16.34 6.20 3.37
CA ASP A 217 15.58 7.46 3.53
C ASP A 217 15.53 7.95 4.99
N SER A 218 15.76 7.06 5.97
CA SER A 218 15.76 7.38 7.40
C SER A 218 17.13 7.78 7.96
N ASP A 219 18.23 7.40 7.31
CA ASP A 219 19.60 7.67 7.77
C ASP A 219 20.18 8.98 7.16
N GLY A 220 19.52 9.53 6.14
CA GLY A 220 19.92 10.78 5.48
C GLY A 220 19.63 12.08 6.25
N SER A 221 19.10 12.03 7.48
CA SER A 221 18.76 13.22 8.27
C SER A 221 19.77 13.63 9.35
N ASP A 222 20.84 12.85 9.59
CA ASP A 222 21.76 13.09 10.73
C ASP A 222 23.19 13.54 10.34
N GLU A 223 23.44 13.93 9.08
CA GLU A 223 24.71 14.58 8.69
C GLU A 223 24.51 16.02 8.23
N ASN A 224 24.02 16.90 9.12
CA ASN A 224 24.28 18.35 9.08
C ASN A 224 23.88 19.00 10.41
N GLU A 225 24.68 18.81 11.46
CA GLU A 225 24.78 19.77 12.57
C GLU A 225 26.21 19.86 13.12
#